data_AF-J5H9D9-F1
#
_entry.id   AF-J5H9D9-F1
#
_cell.length_a   1.000
_cell.length_b   1.000
_cell.length_c   1.000
_cell.angle_alpha   90.00
_cell.angle_beta   90.00
_cell.angle_gamma   90.00
#
_symmetry.space_group_name_H-M   'P 1'
#
loop_
_entity.id
_entity.type
_entity.pdbx_description
1 polymer ?
#
loop_
_entity_poly.entity_id
_entity_poly.type
_entity_poly.pdbx_seq_one_letter_code
_entity_poly.pdbx_strand_id
1 'polypeptide(L)'
;MFINGIKSKIIYSIQIVKIFFTALPALGVTWMVFAALSGNPEYSELTGGYIILALIFDYIFVSSIMKIMLLSKAKVYEKVFLMDKEGFIEIKKLATNVNTKEDKVIKELTALIKMDVIRKIAIDRNGVPKVLLDNGIAPKKVEYETVICPSCAAKVTKIVGEIVECEYCGNDIV
;
A
#
# COMPACT_ATOMS: atom_id res chain seq x y z
N MET A 1 14.23 -3.18 7.64
CA MET A 1 13.82 -1.97 6.89
C MET A 1 12.98 -2.41 5.70
N PHE A 2 11.75 -1.89 5.60
CA PHE A 2 10.75 -2.33 4.61
C PHE A 2 10.68 -1.38 3.42
N ILE A 3 11.12 -0.13 3.59
CA ILE A 3 11.18 0.84 2.50
C ILE A 3 12.44 0.66 1.67
N ASN A 4 12.26 0.59 0.35
CA ASN A 4 13.34 0.76 -0.60
C ASN A 4 13.68 2.25 -0.73
N GLY A 5 14.67 2.70 0.05
CA GLY A 5 15.08 4.10 0.08
C GLY A 5 15.54 4.66 -1.27
N ILE A 6 16.14 3.83 -2.14
CA ILE A 6 16.60 4.25 -3.48
C ILE A 6 15.40 4.49 -4.39
N LYS A 7 14.51 3.50 -4.53
CA LYS A 7 13.30 3.64 -5.36
C LYS A 7 12.39 4.76 -4.86
N SER A 8 12.20 4.86 -3.55
CA SER A 8 11.38 5.92 -2.94
C SER A 8 11.91 7.32 -3.28
N LYS A 9 13.23 7.54 -3.15
CA LYS A 9 13.87 8.82 -3.53
C LYS A 9 13.74 9.11 -5.03
N ILE A 10 13.99 8.14 -5.90
CA ILE A 10 13.88 8.32 -7.35
C ILE A 10 12.45 8.72 -7.73
N ILE A 11 11.43 7.99 -7.25
CA ILE A 11 10.03 8.29 -7.56
C ILE A 11 9.65 9.66 -7.02
N TYR A 12 10.07 10.01 -5.80
CA TYR A 12 9.84 11.32 -5.20
C TYR A 12 10.44 12.46 -6.04
N SER A 13 11.71 12.33 -6.44
CA SER A 13 12.38 13.32 -7.30
C SER A 13 11.67 13.48 -8.64
N ILE A 14 11.24 12.38 -9.27
CA ILE A 14 10.47 12.44 -10.52
C ILE A 14 9.15 13.21 -10.32
N GLN A 15 8.43 13.00 -9.21
CA GLN A 15 7.19 13.73 -8.95
C GLN A 15 7.44 15.21 -8.69
N ILE A 16 8.49 15.57 -7.95
CA ILE A 16 8.87 16.98 -7.74
C ILE A 16 9.16 17.67 -9.07
N VAL A 17 9.95 17.03 -9.93
CA VAL A 17 10.26 17.58 -11.25
C VAL A 17 8.97 17.79 -12.06
N LYS A 18 8.06 16.81 -12.07
CA LYS A 18 6.76 16.96 -12.73
C LYS A 18 5.95 18.13 -12.17
N ILE A 19 5.87 18.29 -10.86
CA ILE A 19 5.18 19.41 -10.21
C ILE A 19 5.81 20.74 -10.63
N PHE A 20 7.13 20.84 -10.60
CA PHE A 20 7.83 22.06 -11.00
C PHE A 20 7.51 22.46 -12.45
N PHE A 21 7.55 21.50 -13.38
CA PHE A 21 7.23 21.76 -14.79
C PHE A 21 5.74 21.95 -15.08
N THR A 22 4.84 21.50 -14.22
CA THR A 22 3.38 21.57 -14.45
C THR A 22 2.70 22.70 -13.69
N ALA A 23 3.29 23.20 -12.60
CA ALA A 23 2.69 24.25 -11.77
C ALA A 23 2.46 25.56 -12.52
N LEU A 24 3.49 26.09 -13.19
CA LEU A 24 3.39 27.36 -13.93
C LEU A 24 2.47 27.25 -15.15
N PRO A 25 2.56 26.20 -16.00
CA PRO A 25 1.61 26.01 -17.09
C PRO A 25 0.16 25.82 -16.60
N ALA A 26 -0.08 25.07 -15.51
CA ALA A 26 -1.42 24.90 -14.97
C ALA A 26 -2.05 26.25 -14.59
N LEU A 27 -1.31 27.09 -13.85
CA LEU A 27 -1.76 28.44 -13.46
C LEU A 27 -1.95 29.36 -14.66
N GLY A 28 -1.04 29.31 -15.64
CA GLY A 28 -1.14 30.14 -16.84
C GLY A 28 -2.36 29.79 -17.69
N VAL A 29 -2.58 28.50 -17.94
CA VAL A 29 -3.70 28.04 -18.77
C VAL A 29 -5.04 28.24 -18.05
N THR A 30 -5.11 27.98 -16.74
CA THR A 30 -6.32 28.28 -15.96
C THR A 30 -6.65 29.78 -15.97
N TRP A 31 -5.65 30.65 -15.85
CA TRP A 31 -5.85 32.10 -16.01
C TRP A 31 -6.39 32.47 -17.40
N MET A 32 -5.85 31.87 -18.47
CA MET A 32 -6.35 32.08 -19.84
C MET A 32 -7.81 31.65 -19.99
N VAL A 33 -8.22 30.55 -19.36
CA VAL A 33 -9.64 30.13 -19.33
C VAL A 33 -10.50 31.18 -18.62
N PHE A 34 -10.07 31.71 -17.47
CA PHE A 34 -10.80 32.78 -16.78
C PHE A 34 -10.89 34.05 -17.62
N ALA A 35 -9.80 34.45 -18.29
CA ALA A 35 -9.79 35.62 -19.17
C ALA A 35 -10.75 35.45 -20.35
N ALA A 36 -10.76 34.28 -20.99
CA ALA A 36 -11.68 33.95 -22.07
C ALA A 36 -13.15 34.00 -21.62
N LEU A 37 -13.47 33.40 -20.48
CA LEU A 37 -14.82 33.39 -19.90
C LEU A 37 -15.29 34.78 -19.43
N SER A 38 -14.36 35.68 -19.11
CA SER A 38 -14.67 37.08 -18.75
C SER A 38 -15.04 37.96 -19.96
N GLY A 39 -15.02 37.41 -21.17
CA GLY A 39 -15.36 38.13 -22.40
C GLY A 39 -14.18 38.87 -23.03
N ASN A 40 -12.94 38.53 -22.67
CA ASN A 40 -11.77 39.11 -23.31
C ASN A 40 -11.62 38.55 -24.75
N PRO A 41 -11.71 39.40 -25.79
CA PRO A 41 -11.74 38.96 -27.18
C PRO A 41 -10.46 38.22 -27.60
N GLU A 42 -9.30 38.56 -27.01
CA GLU A 42 -7.99 37.97 -27.32
C GLU A 42 -7.92 36.47 -27.02
N TYR A 43 -8.70 36.00 -26.04
CA TYR A 43 -8.68 34.59 -25.57
C TYR A 43 -9.95 33.82 -25.93
N SER A 44 -10.97 34.50 -26.48
CA SER A 44 -12.29 33.95 -26.72
C SER A 44 -12.35 32.91 -27.85
N GLU A 45 -11.52 33.06 -28.90
CA GLU A 45 -11.53 32.21 -30.09
C GLU A 45 -11.05 30.76 -29.81
N LEU A 46 -10.20 30.58 -28.80
CA LEU A 46 -9.57 29.29 -28.47
C LEU A 46 -9.98 28.73 -27.10
N THR A 47 -11.08 29.25 -26.52
CA THR A 47 -11.57 28.89 -25.18
C THR A 47 -11.64 27.37 -24.95
N GLY A 48 -12.15 26.60 -25.92
CA GLY A 48 -12.23 25.15 -25.82
C GLY A 48 -10.86 24.46 -25.71
N GLY A 49 -9.86 24.96 -26.43
CA GLY A 49 -8.49 24.44 -26.38
C GLY A 49 -7.83 24.69 -25.02
N TYR A 50 -8.02 25.89 -24.45
CA TYR A 50 -7.51 26.22 -23.12
C TYR A 50 -8.14 25.37 -22.02
N ILE A 51 -9.44 25.09 -22.11
CA ILE A 51 -10.12 24.21 -21.14
C ILE A 51 -9.52 22.80 -21.16
N ILE A 52 -9.34 22.21 -22.35
CA ILE A 52 -8.76 20.87 -22.48
C ILE A 52 -7.33 20.86 -21.92
N LEU A 53 -6.53 21.88 -22.26
CA LEU A 53 -5.15 21.97 -21.82
C LEU A 53 -5.03 22.17 -20.29
N ALA A 54 -5.93 22.97 -19.69
CA ALA A 54 -6.01 23.15 -18.24
C ALA A 54 -6.26 21.81 -17.54
N LEU A 55 -7.26 21.04 -18.01
CA LEU A 55 -7.58 19.74 -17.43
C LEU A 55 -6.40 18.75 -17.48
N ILE A 56 -5.61 18.78 -18.56
CA ILE A 56 -4.42 17.93 -18.69
C ILE A 56 -3.36 18.32 -17.66
N PHE A 57 -3.03 19.61 -17.55
CA PHE A 57 -2.01 20.08 -16.60
C PHE A 57 -2.45 19.88 -15.15
N ASP A 58 -3.70 20.19 -14.82
CA ASP A 58 -4.28 20.00 -13.50
C ASP A 58 -4.26 18.52 -13.11
N TYR A 59 -4.66 17.63 -14.03
CA TYR A 59 -4.62 16.19 -13.78
C TYR A 59 -3.19 15.71 -13.47
N ILE A 60 -2.20 16.12 -14.26
CA ILE A 60 -0.80 15.73 -14.03
C ILE A 60 -0.33 16.25 -12.67
N PHE A 61 -0.59 17.52 -12.37
CA PHE A 61 -0.20 18.18 -11.13
C PHE A 61 -0.79 17.48 -9.90
N VAL A 62 -2.11 17.28 -9.88
CA VAL A 62 -2.81 16.61 -8.78
C VAL A 62 -2.35 15.15 -8.65
N SER A 63 -2.16 14.43 -9.77
CA SER A 63 -1.67 13.05 -9.74
C SER A 63 -0.28 12.93 -9.11
N SER A 64 0.60 13.90 -9.34
CA SER A 64 1.94 13.94 -8.77
C SER A 64 1.91 14.23 -7.27
N ILE A 65 1.05 15.14 -6.82
CA ILE A 65 0.84 15.41 -5.39
C ILE A 65 0.31 14.17 -4.68
N MET A 66 -0.71 13.51 -5.24
CA MET A 66 -1.27 12.28 -4.65
C MET A 66 -0.21 11.18 -4.49
N LYS A 67 0.69 11.03 -5.46
CA LYS A 67 1.82 10.08 -5.36
C LYS A 67 2.79 10.46 -4.26
N ILE A 68 3.13 11.74 -4.09
CA ILE A 68 3.99 12.19 -2.99
C ILE A 68 3.34 11.91 -1.64
N MET A 69 2.05 12.18 -1.50
CA MET A 69 1.31 11.85 -0.26
C MET A 69 1.36 10.33 0.02
N LEU A 70 1.19 9.50 -1.01
CA LEU A 70 1.28 8.05 -0.87
C LEU A 70 2.69 7.58 -0.42
N LEU A 71 3.75 8.19 -0.94
CA LEU A 71 5.13 7.91 -0.50
C LEU A 71 5.36 8.36 0.96
N SER A 72 4.77 9.47 1.39
CA SER A 72 4.82 9.91 2.78
C SER A 72 4.15 8.91 3.72
N LYS A 73 2.99 8.36 3.32
CA LYS A 73 2.30 7.31 4.06
C LYS A 73 3.10 6.02 4.17
N ALA A 74 3.92 5.69 3.16
CA ALA A 74 4.81 4.53 3.25
C ALA A 74 5.70 4.58 4.49
N LYS A 75 6.21 5.77 4.86
CA LYS A 75 7.02 5.98 6.06
C LYS A 75 6.22 5.79 7.34
N VAL A 76 4.93 6.14 7.33
CA VAL A 76 4.02 5.91 8.47
C VAL A 76 3.79 4.42 8.66
N TYR A 77 3.50 3.69 7.57
CA TYR A 77 3.35 2.23 7.60
C TYR A 77 4.63 1.55 8.09
N GLU A 78 5.81 1.95 7.60
CA GLU A 78 7.08 1.38 8.05
C GLU A 78 7.30 1.53 9.57
N LYS A 79 6.94 2.68 10.16
CA LYS A 79 7.04 2.87 11.62
C LYS A 79 6.17 1.86 12.38
N VAL A 80 4.96 1.61 11.90
CA VAL A 80 4.06 0.61 12.52
C VAL A 80 4.64 -0.80 12.34
N PHE A 81 5.21 -1.11 11.17
CA PHE A 81 5.81 -2.42 10.91
C PHE A 81 7.05 -2.70 11.76
N LEU A 82 7.84 -1.68 12.07
CA LEU A 82 9.02 -1.82 12.93
C LEU A 82 8.68 -2.00 14.42
N MET A 83 7.48 -1.61 14.84
CA MET A 83 7.01 -1.80 16.22
C MET A 83 6.41 -3.19 16.45
N ASP A 84 6.08 -3.91 15.37
CA ASP A 84 5.46 -5.23 15.45
C ASP A 84 6.49 -6.34 15.72
N LYS A 85 6.12 -7.26 16.61
CA LYS A 85 6.94 -8.39 17.03
C LYS A 85 6.39 -9.75 16.57
N GLU A 86 5.16 -9.78 16.10
CA GLU A 86 4.42 -11.01 15.76
C GLU A 86 4.68 -11.46 14.31
N GLY A 87 5.25 -10.58 13.47
CA GLY A 87 5.56 -10.87 12.08
C GLY A 87 4.34 -10.76 11.17
N PHE A 88 3.20 -10.32 11.69
CA PHE A 88 2.02 -9.98 10.92
C PHE A 88 1.20 -8.89 11.63
N ILE A 89 0.46 -8.09 10.85
CA ILE A 89 -0.44 -7.06 11.38
C ILE A 89 -1.80 -7.18 10.69
N GLU A 90 -2.87 -7.31 11.47
CA GLU A 90 -4.23 -7.23 10.94
C GLU A 90 -4.50 -5.86 10.31
N ILE A 91 -5.13 -5.85 9.14
CA ILE A 91 -5.41 -4.60 8.42
C ILE A 91 -6.33 -3.68 9.22
N LYS A 92 -7.25 -4.23 10.01
CA LYS A 92 -8.11 -3.46 10.94
C LYS A 92 -7.30 -2.72 12.00
N LYS A 93 -6.32 -3.38 12.62
CA LYS A 93 -5.41 -2.77 13.60
C LYS A 93 -4.53 -1.71 12.91
N LEU A 94 -4.02 -2.01 11.72
CA LEU A 94 -3.22 -1.07 10.93
C LEU A 94 -4.03 0.18 10.53
N ALA A 95 -5.27 0.00 10.08
CA ALA A 95 -6.22 1.06 9.74
C ALA A 95 -6.49 1.99 10.93
N THR A 96 -6.67 1.41 12.12
CA THR A 96 -6.84 2.15 13.37
C THR A 96 -5.59 2.96 13.73
N ASN A 97 -4.40 2.32 13.67
CA ASN A 97 -3.13 2.97 13.99
C ASN A 97 -2.78 4.13 13.05
N VAL A 98 -3.22 4.06 11.79
CA VAL A 98 -2.93 5.05 10.75
C VAL A 98 -4.13 5.98 10.51
N ASN A 99 -5.17 5.89 11.35
CA ASN A 99 -6.42 6.65 11.29
C ASN A 99 -6.99 6.74 9.86
N THR A 100 -7.20 5.58 9.24
CA THR A 100 -7.67 5.46 7.85
C THR A 100 -8.56 4.23 7.70
N LYS A 101 -9.41 4.19 6.67
CA LYS A 101 -10.27 3.03 6.37
C LYS A 101 -9.47 1.83 5.86
N GLU A 102 -9.88 0.62 6.23
CA GLU A 102 -9.23 -0.64 5.82
C GLU A 102 -9.04 -0.75 4.29
N ASP A 103 -10.09 -0.48 3.51
CA ASP A 103 -10.03 -0.48 2.04
C ASP A 103 -8.95 0.45 1.49
N LYS A 104 -8.77 1.61 2.13
CA LYS A 104 -7.78 2.60 1.73
C LYS A 104 -6.38 2.13 2.09
N VAL A 105 -6.19 1.49 3.25
CA VAL A 105 -4.91 0.84 3.60
C VAL A 105 -4.54 -0.22 2.57
N ILE A 106 -5.47 -1.11 2.20
CA ILE A 106 -5.23 -2.16 1.20
C ILE A 106 -4.81 -1.55 -0.14
N LYS A 107 -5.55 -0.54 -0.63
CA LYS A 107 -5.24 0.15 -1.89
C LYS A 107 -3.87 0.82 -1.85
N GLU A 108 -3.55 1.51 -0.76
CA GLU A 108 -2.28 2.22 -0.59
C GLU A 108 -1.10 1.25 -0.52
N LEU A 109 -1.21 0.19 0.28
CA LEU A 109 -0.18 -0.86 0.37
C LEU A 109 0.00 -1.57 -0.96
N THR A 110 -1.09 -1.93 -1.65
CA THR A 110 -1.01 -2.57 -2.98
C THR A 110 -0.29 -1.67 -3.97
N ALA A 111 -0.56 -0.36 -3.98
CA ALA A 111 0.12 0.58 -4.85
C ALA A 111 1.61 0.72 -4.50
N LEU A 112 1.96 0.75 -3.21
CA LEU A 112 3.33 0.85 -2.73
C LEU A 112 4.17 -0.41 -3.02
N ILE A 113 3.56 -1.60 -2.95
CA ILE A 113 4.18 -2.88 -3.36
C ILE A 113 4.40 -2.88 -4.87
N LYS A 114 3.40 -2.51 -5.68
CA LYS A 114 3.51 -2.45 -7.15
C LYS A 114 4.59 -1.48 -7.61
N MET A 115 4.79 -0.37 -6.90
CA MET A 115 5.84 0.61 -7.19
C MET A 115 7.21 0.21 -6.62
N ASP A 116 7.32 -0.95 -5.95
CA ASP A 116 8.56 -1.45 -5.36
C ASP A 116 9.15 -0.49 -4.31
N VAL A 117 8.27 0.29 -3.66
CA VAL A 117 8.61 1.27 -2.61
C VAL A 117 8.62 0.60 -1.25
N ILE A 118 7.62 -0.23 -0.97
CA ILE A 118 7.61 -1.12 0.20
C ILE A 118 7.88 -2.54 -0.30
N ARG A 119 8.81 -3.21 0.38
CA ARG A 119 9.23 -4.58 0.13
C ARG A 119 9.10 -5.40 1.40
N LYS A 120 9.27 -6.73 1.26
CA LYS A 120 9.25 -7.67 2.37
C LYS A 120 7.92 -7.65 3.14
N ILE A 121 6.83 -7.42 2.41
CA ILE A 121 5.48 -7.54 2.94
C ILE A 121 4.62 -8.30 1.93
N ALA A 122 3.66 -9.06 2.43
CA ALA A 122 2.61 -9.67 1.62
C ALA A 122 1.25 -9.35 2.24
N ILE A 123 0.23 -9.15 1.39
CA ILE A 123 -1.14 -8.94 1.85
C ILE A 123 -1.84 -10.28 1.75
N ASP A 124 -2.19 -10.86 2.90
CA ASP A 124 -3.06 -12.03 2.97
C ASP A 124 -4.51 -11.59 3.12
N ARG A 125 -5.36 -12.16 2.27
CA ARG A 125 -6.80 -11.90 2.25
C ARG A 125 -7.61 -13.14 2.65
N ASN A 126 -6.94 -14.24 3.02
CA ASN A 126 -7.60 -15.46 3.44
C ASN A 126 -8.06 -15.29 4.89
N GLY A 127 -9.38 -15.27 5.11
CA GLY A 127 -9.98 -15.02 6.42
C GLY A 127 -9.91 -13.54 6.81
N VAL A 128 -9.35 -13.23 7.98
CA VAL A 128 -9.19 -11.84 8.44
C VAL A 128 -8.02 -11.20 7.68
N PRO A 129 -8.21 -10.09 6.95
CA PRO A 129 -7.14 -9.48 6.15
C PRO A 129 -5.94 -9.06 7.00
N LYS A 130 -4.74 -9.50 6.60
CA LYS A 130 -3.49 -9.29 7.34
C LYS A 130 -2.35 -8.88 6.40
N VAL A 131 -1.41 -8.13 6.94
CA VAL A 131 -0.13 -7.83 6.31
C VAL A 131 0.91 -8.74 6.97
N LEU A 132 1.46 -9.67 6.20
CA LEU A 132 2.57 -10.51 6.60
C LEU A 132 3.86 -9.72 6.41
N LEU A 133 4.71 -9.66 7.44
CA LEU A 133 5.95 -8.91 7.43
C LEU A 133 7.14 -9.89 7.36
N ASP A 134 7.93 -9.81 6.29
CA ASP A 134 9.17 -10.56 6.14
C ASP A 134 10.31 -9.78 6.81
N ASN A 135 10.40 -9.95 8.13
CA ASN A 135 11.31 -9.18 8.98
C ASN A 135 12.77 -9.68 8.88
N GLY A 136 13.06 -10.68 8.04
CA GLY A 136 14.33 -11.42 8.08
C GLY A 136 14.48 -12.30 9.33
N ILE A 137 13.49 -12.27 10.22
CA ILE A 137 13.19 -13.37 11.12
C ILE A 137 12.62 -14.43 10.18
N ALA A 138 13.39 -15.47 9.89
CA ALA A 138 12.84 -16.62 9.20
C ALA A 138 11.51 -16.93 9.91
N PRO A 139 10.37 -17.09 9.19
CA PRO A 139 9.23 -17.71 9.84
C PRO A 139 9.84 -18.93 10.52
N LYS A 140 9.68 -19.08 11.85
CA LYS A 140 10.11 -20.31 12.53
C LYS A 140 9.68 -21.39 11.55
N LYS A 141 10.63 -22.14 10.99
CA LYS A 141 10.29 -23.28 10.14
C LYS A 141 9.53 -24.16 11.11
N VAL A 142 8.21 -24.00 11.09
CA VAL A 142 7.29 -24.88 11.78
C VAL A 142 7.41 -26.12 10.92
N GLU A 143 8.34 -26.98 11.34
CA GLU A 143 8.46 -28.31 10.77
C GLU A 143 7.15 -28.98 11.11
N TYR A 144 6.40 -29.29 10.05
CA TYR A 144 5.15 -30.00 10.18
C TYR A 144 5.49 -31.49 10.13
N GLU A 145 5.07 -32.23 11.15
CA GLU A 145 5.12 -33.69 11.14
C GLU A 145 3.71 -34.24 10.97
N THR A 146 3.57 -35.24 10.09
CA THR A 146 2.33 -36.01 9.97
C THR A 146 2.42 -37.15 10.98
N VAL A 147 1.66 -37.02 12.07
CA VAL A 147 1.52 -38.05 13.10
C VAL A 147 0.21 -38.80 12.92
N ILE A 148 0.21 -40.06 13.34
CA ILE A 148 -0.99 -40.89 13.34
C ILE A 148 -1.59 -40.77 14.74
N CYS A 149 -2.85 -40.33 14.83
CA CYS A 149 -3.56 -40.24 16.10
C CYS A 149 -3.62 -41.62 16.77
N PRO A 150 -3.22 -41.76 18.05
CA PRO A 150 -3.20 -43.05 18.73
C PRO A 150 -4.62 -43.62 18.96
N SER A 151 -5.64 -42.76 19.03
CA SER A 151 -7.01 -43.17 19.35
C SER A 151 -7.84 -43.56 18.12
N CYS A 152 -7.64 -42.90 16.98
CA CYS A 152 -8.48 -43.10 15.78
C CYS A 152 -7.70 -43.46 14.52
N ALA A 153 -6.37 -43.58 14.60
CA ALA A 153 -5.47 -43.85 13.47
C ALA A 153 -5.56 -42.83 12.30
N ALA A 154 -6.22 -41.68 12.52
CA ALA A 154 -6.26 -40.60 11.54
C ALA A 154 -4.89 -39.94 11.39
N LYS A 155 -4.53 -39.56 10.16
CA LYS A 155 -3.32 -38.78 9.88
C LYS A 155 -3.60 -37.32 10.20
N VAL A 156 -2.86 -36.75 11.15
CA VAL A 156 -2.96 -35.36 11.57
C VAL A 156 -1.60 -34.69 11.35
N THR A 157 -1.60 -33.51 10.75
CA THR A 157 -0.39 -32.72 10.55
C THR A 157 -0.27 -31.73 11.70
N LYS A 158 0.76 -31.87 12.54
CA LYS A 158 1.01 -30.95 13.66
C LYS A 158 2.37 -30.28 13.52
N ILE A 159 2.57 -29.20 14.27
CA ILE A 159 3.85 -28.50 14.38
C ILE A 159 4.72 -29.26 15.37
N VAL A 160 5.98 -29.53 15.02
CA VAL A 160 6.93 -30.24 15.90
C VAL A 160 7.05 -29.51 17.24
N GLY A 161 6.65 -30.19 18.32
CA GLY A 161 6.71 -29.69 19.70
C GLY A 161 5.43 -29.03 20.24
N GLU A 162 4.34 -28.97 19.47
CA GLU A 162 3.03 -28.50 19.96
C GLU A 162 2.02 -29.65 20.11
N ILE A 163 1.21 -29.59 21.16
CA ILE A 163 0.08 -30.50 21.38
C ILE A 163 -1.09 -30.02 20.52
N VAL A 164 -1.58 -30.87 19.62
CA VAL A 164 -2.69 -30.56 18.72
C VAL A 164 -3.85 -31.50 18.99
N GLU A 165 -5.06 -30.95 19.13
CA GLU A 165 -6.28 -31.73 19.29
C GLU A 165 -6.67 -32.40 17.96
N CYS A 166 -6.98 -33.70 17.98
CA CYS A 166 -7.36 -34.44 16.79
C CYS A 166 -8.74 -33.99 16.27
N GLU A 167 -8.80 -33.50 15.02
CA GLU A 167 -10.06 -33.08 14.36
C GLU A 167 -11.15 -34.18 14.29
N TYR A 168 -10.76 -35.46 14.42
CA TYR A 168 -11.67 -36.60 14.28
C TYR A 168 -12.21 -37.14 15.60
N CYS A 169 -11.40 -37.08 16.67
CA CYS A 169 -11.78 -37.71 17.94
C CYS A 169 -11.58 -36.82 19.18
N GLY A 170 -11.10 -35.58 19.01
CA GLY A 170 -10.86 -34.64 20.11
C GLY A 170 -9.74 -35.05 21.06
N ASN A 171 -8.93 -36.04 20.68
CA ASN A 171 -7.84 -36.50 21.54
C ASN A 171 -6.59 -35.65 21.32
N ASP A 172 -5.90 -35.30 22.40
CA ASP A 172 -4.64 -34.56 22.35
C ASP A 172 -3.54 -35.42 21.74
N ILE A 173 -2.92 -34.92 20.68
CA ILE A 173 -1.78 -35.55 20.02
C ILE A 173 -0.53 -34.79 20.44
N VAL A 174 0.26 -35.44 21.31
CA VAL A 174 1.57 -34.97 21.78
C VAL A 174 2.61 -35.13 20.70
#